data_AF-A0A7Y1V1M0-F1
#
_entry.id   AF-A0A7Y1V1M0-F1
#
_cell.length_a   1.000
_cell.length_b   1.000
_cell.length_c   1.000
_cell.angle_alpha   90.00
_cell.angle_beta   90.00
_cell.angle_gamma   90.00
#
_symmetry.space_group_name_H-M   'P 1'
#
loop_
_entity.id
_entity.type
_entity.pdbx_description
1 polymer ?
#
loop_
_entity_poly.entity_id
_entity_poly.type
_entity_poly.pdbx_seq_one_letter_code
_entity_poly.pdbx_strand_id
1 'polypeptide(L)'
;MEALDYRHNGDQGIKDREAFKRTDSLRQHLVLDIIPHHLYVCPSHSEEFKCHLRSRNILRKDDHARKTYLAMKSRMAEEENQDCNRYVALNEILSKDWIYHLIDTRST
;
A
#
# COMPACT_ATOMS: atom_id res chain seq x y z
N MET A 1 -13.53 12.14 9.88
CA MET A 1 -13.33 11.72 8.47
C MET A 1 -14.54 12.05 7.62
N GLU A 2 -15.77 11.77 8.07
CA GLU A 2 -17.01 12.07 7.33
C GLU A 2 -17.17 13.54 6.91
N ALA A 3 -16.75 14.48 7.76
CA ALA A 3 -16.76 15.91 7.42
C ALA A 3 -15.90 16.29 6.19
N LEU A 4 -14.98 15.40 5.78
CA LEU A 4 -14.13 15.53 4.59
C LEU A 4 -14.59 14.60 3.44
N ASP A 5 -15.82 14.09 3.51
CA ASP A 5 -16.42 13.20 2.51
C ASP A 5 -15.64 11.89 2.34
N TYR A 6 -15.24 11.27 3.46
CA TYR A 6 -14.73 9.90 3.49
C TYR A 6 -15.70 8.98 4.21
N ARG A 7 -15.97 7.83 3.60
CA ARG A 7 -16.64 6.70 4.26
C ARG A 7 -15.63 5.75 4.87
N HIS A 8 -15.94 5.27 6.07
CA HIS A 8 -15.19 4.19 6.70
C HIS A 8 -15.42 2.88 5.92
N ASN A 9 -14.34 2.16 5.65
CA ASN A 9 -14.32 0.95 4.81
C ASN A 9 -13.73 -0.26 5.58
N GLY A 10 -13.78 -0.21 6.91
CA GLY A 10 -13.29 -1.26 7.81
C GLY A 10 -11.78 -1.48 7.70
N ASP A 11 -11.32 -2.65 8.15
CA ASP A 11 -9.90 -3.01 8.19
C ASP A 11 -9.39 -3.72 6.93
N GLN A 12 -10.33 -4.18 6.09
CA GLN A 12 -10.12 -5.02 4.92
C GLN A 12 -9.17 -6.19 5.21
N GLY A 13 -9.34 -6.84 6.37
CA GLY A 13 -8.59 -8.03 6.77
C GLY A 13 -7.17 -7.76 7.29
N ILE A 14 -6.78 -6.50 7.53
CA ILE A 14 -5.49 -6.17 8.16
C ILE A 14 -5.73 -5.62 9.56
N LYS A 15 -5.26 -6.36 10.55
CA LYS A 15 -5.37 -6.00 11.97
C LYS A 15 -4.86 -4.59 12.24
N ASP A 16 -5.62 -3.84 13.04
CA ASP A 16 -5.33 -2.47 13.50
C ASP A 16 -5.22 -1.42 12.37
N ARG A 17 -5.58 -1.74 11.13
CA ARG A 17 -5.71 -0.76 10.05
C ARG A 17 -7.16 -0.34 9.92
N GLU A 18 -7.40 0.95 9.74
CA GLU A 18 -8.69 1.49 9.34
C GLU A 18 -8.59 2.10 7.94
N ALA A 19 -9.34 1.57 6.99
CA ALA A 19 -9.40 2.06 5.61
C ALA A 19 -10.55 3.05 5.43
N PHE A 20 -10.28 4.11 4.67
CA PHE A 20 -11.25 5.13 4.31
C PHE A 20 -11.28 5.31 2.80
N LYS A 21 -12.48 5.37 2.23
CA LYS A 21 -12.68 5.68 0.81
C LYS A 21 -13.31 7.04 0.68
N ARG A 22 -12.74 7.87 -0.20
CA ARG A 22 -13.36 9.13 -0.59
C ARG A 22 -14.68 8.83 -1.28
N THR A 23 -15.74 9.51 -0.87
CA THR A 23 -17.04 9.45 -1.54
C THR A 23 -17.11 10.53 -2.61
N ASP A 24 -17.92 10.30 -3.65
CA ASP A 24 -18.22 11.33 -4.63
C ASP A 24 -18.84 12.53 -3.90
N SER A 25 -18.06 13.58 -3.77
CA SER A 25 -18.45 14.74 -2.98
C SER A 25 -19.33 15.66 -3.81
N LEU A 26 -20.42 16.14 -3.20
CA LEU A 26 -21.20 17.27 -3.75
C LEU A 26 -20.39 18.58 -3.73
N ARG A 27 -19.30 18.65 -2.95
CA ARG A 27 -18.41 19.81 -2.80
C ARG A 27 -17.03 19.44 -3.34
N GLN A 28 -16.69 19.97 -4.52
CA GLN A 28 -15.38 19.75 -5.11
C GLN A 28 -14.26 20.33 -4.22
N HIS A 29 -13.38 19.46 -3.75
CA HIS A 29 -12.14 19.80 -3.08
C HIS A 29 -10.99 19.81 -4.09
N LEU A 30 -10.36 20.97 -4.26
CA LEU A 30 -9.30 21.25 -5.25
C LEU A 30 -8.00 20.41 -5.13
N VAL A 31 -7.96 19.43 -4.23
CA VAL A 31 -6.75 18.60 -3.99
C VAL A 31 -7.18 17.15 -3.87
N LEU A 32 -8.09 16.87 -2.94
CA LEU A 32 -8.55 15.52 -2.66
C LEU A 32 -9.35 14.91 -3.82
N ASP A 33 -10.00 15.71 -4.67
CA ASP A 33 -10.72 15.22 -5.85
C ASP A 33 -9.86 15.16 -7.12
N ILE A 34 -8.63 15.66 -7.09
CA ILE A 34 -7.74 15.66 -8.26
C ILE A 34 -6.88 14.40 -8.30
N ILE A 35 -6.42 13.93 -7.15
CA ILE A 35 -5.47 12.82 -7.05
C ILE A 35 -6.19 11.60 -6.47
N PRO A 36 -6.35 10.50 -7.24
CA PRO A 36 -6.82 9.24 -6.68
C PRO A 36 -5.89 8.78 -5.56
N HIS A 37 -6.44 8.46 -4.39
CA HIS A 37 -5.66 8.09 -3.22
C HIS A 37 -6.38 7.07 -2.36
N HIS A 38 -5.59 6.27 -1.65
CA HIS A 38 -6.06 5.41 -0.57
C HIS A 38 -5.71 6.05 0.76
N LEU A 39 -6.64 6.04 1.71
CA LEU A 39 -6.42 6.57 3.05
C LEU A 39 -6.49 5.42 4.06
N TYR A 40 -5.36 5.17 4.71
CA TYR A 40 -5.22 4.19 5.77
C TYR A 40 -4.79 4.87 7.06
N VAL A 41 -5.44 4.54 8.17
CA VAL A 41 -5.07 4.99 9.50
C VAL A 41 -4.63 3.77 10.30
N CYS A 42 -3.42 3.82 10.83
CA CYS A 42 -2.85 2.75 11.63
C CYS A 42 -2.31 3.35 12.95
N PRO A 43 -2.61 2.77 14.12
CA PRO A 43 -1.96 3.13 15.37
C PRO A 43 -0.45 2.93 15.28
N SER A 44 0.32 3.77 16.01
CA SER A 44 1.78 3.72 15.99
C SER A 44 2.38 2.38 16.46
N HIS A 45 1.63 1.63 17.26
CA HIS A 45 2.04 0.32 17.76
C HIS A 45 1.73 -0.82 16.77
N SER A 46 0.93 -0.58 15.73
CA SER A 46 0.50 -1.64 14.81
C SER A 46 1.67 -2.16 13.98
N GLU A 47 1.63 -3.45 13.68
CA GLU A 47 2.71 -4.06 12.92
C GLU A 47 2.69 -3.66 11.45
N GLU A 48 1.49 -3.40 10.90
CA GLU A 48 1.35 -2.87 9.56
C GLU A 48 2.00 -1.47 9.42
N PHE A 49 1.82 -0.60 10.42
CA PHE A 49 2.46 0.72 10.41
C PHE A 49 3.98 0.62 10.41
N LYS A 50 4.54 -0.24 11.27
CA LYS A 50 5.99 -0.49 11.31
C LYS A 50 6.49 -1.08 9.99
N CYS A 51 5.75 -2.02 9.40
CA CYS A 51 6.08 -2.63 8.11
C CYS A 51 6.13 -1.56 6.99
N HIS A 52 5.12 -0.69 6.89
CA HIS A 52 5.10 0.42 5.94
C HIS A 52 6.31 1.34 6.09
N LEU A 53 6.68 1.71 7.32
CA LEU A 53 7.84 2.58 7.55
C LEU A 53 9.16 1.88 7.19
N ARG A 54 9.35 0.63 7.61
CA ARG A 54 10.58 -0.14 7.36
C ARG A 54 10.77 -0.38 5.86
N SER A 55 9.78 -0.93 5.17
CA SER A 55 9.82 -1.15 3.73
C SER A 55 10.11 0.14 2.95
N ARG A 56 9.37 1.23 3.24
CA ARG A 56 9.61 2.55 2.63
C ARG A 56 11.04 3.03 2.86
N ASN A 57 11.53 2.95 4.08
CA ASN A 57 12.86 3.46 4.42
C ASN A 57 13.98 2.64 3.76
N ILE A 58 13.83 1.30 3.68
CA ILE A 58 14.77 0.42 2.99
C ILE A 58 14.81 0.75 1.49
N LEU A 59 13.65 0.76 0.83
CA LEU A 59 13.57 0.99 -0.63
C LEU A 59 14.02 2.41 -1.04
N ARG A 60 13.88 3.41 -0.16
CA ARG A 60 14.40 4.76 -0.40
C ARG A 60 15.93 4.86 -0.30
N LYS A 61 16.55 4.01 0.53
CA LYS A 61 17.99 4.04 0.78
C LYS A 61 18.78 3.08 -0.11
N ASP A 62 18.12 2.03 -0.61
CA ASP A 62 18.76 0.99 -1.39
C ASP A 62 18.22 0.94 -2.82
N ASP A 63 19.09 1.36 -3.74
CA ASP A 63 18.81 1.38 -5.17
C ASP A 63 18.64 -0.01 -5.78
N HIS A 64 19.37 -1.01 -5.28
CA HIS A 64 19.26 -2.37 -5.77
C HIS A 64 17.92 -2.98 -5.35
N ALA A 65 17.55 -2.87 -4.07
CA ALA A 65 16.26 -3.33 -3.57
C ALA A 65 15.10 -2.65 -4.29
N ARG A 66 15.18 -1.33 -4.54
CA ARG A 66 14.16 -0.60 -5.29
C ARG A 66 14.01 -1.10 -6.72
N LYS A 67 15.12 -1.34 -7.44
CA LYS A 67 15.11 -1.87 -8.80
C LYS A 67 14.52 -3.27 -8.85
N THR A 68 14.89 -4.14 -7.91
CA THR A 68 14.34 -5.49 -7.80
C THR A 68 12.83 -5.45 -7.55
N TYR A 69 12.38 -4.62 -6.61
CA TYR A 69 10.95 -4.46 -6.32
C TYR A 69 10.15 -3.94 -7.52
N LEU A 70 10.70 -2.96 -8.25
CA LEU A 70 10.09 -2.46 -9.48
C LEU A 70 9.98 -3.55 -10.55
N ALA A 71 11.08 -4.28 -10.81
CA ALA A 71 11.11 -5.34 -11.81
C ALA A 71 10.10 -6.46 -11.49
N MET A 72 9.97 -6.85 -10.21
CA MET A 72 8.96 -7.82 -9.78
C MET A 72 7.55 -7.34 -10.11
N LYS A 73 7.22 -6.08 -9.81
CA LYS A 73 5.89 -5.52 -10.10
C LYS A 73 5.60 -5.43 -11.58
N SER A 74 6.55 -4.97 -12.38
CA SER A 74 6.42 -4.92 -13.84
C SER A 74 6.16 -6.30 -14.43
N ARG A 75 6.95 -7.30 -14.01
CA ARG A 75 6.78 -8.69 -14.46
C ARG A 75 5.41 -9.25 -14.10
N MET A 76 4.95 -9.07 -12.86
CA MET A 76 3.62 -9.54 -12.45
C MET A 76 2.50 -8.86 -13.25
N ALA A 77 2.62 -7.57 -13.53
CA ALA A 77 1.64 -6.86 -14.35
C ALA A 77 1.61 -7.37 -15.79
N GLU A 78 2.76 -7.72 -16.36
CA GLU A 78 2.87 -8.35 -17.68
C GLU A 78 2.28 -9.76 -17.69
N GLU A 79 2.63 -10.61 -16.71
CA GLU A 79 2.12 -11.99 -16.58
C GLU A 79 0.58 -12.04 -16.45
N GLU A 80 0.00 -11.06 -15.77
CA GLU A 80 -1.46 -10.94 -15.61
C GLU A 80 -2.14 -10.09 -16.68
N ASN A 81 -1.46 -9.78 -17.80
CA ASN A 81 -2.00 -9.01 -18.92
C ASN A 81 -2.60 -7.64 -18.49
N GLN A 82 -1.99 -6.98 -17.51
CA GLN A 82 -2.45 -5.71 -16.92
C GLN A 82 -3.85 -5.80 -16.26
N ASP A 83 -4.33 -7.00 -15.92
CA ASP A 83 -5.52 -7.17 -15.09
C ASP A 83 -5.23 -6.75 -13.65
N CYS A 84 -5.87 -5.65 -13.22
CA CYS A 84 -5.63 -5.08 -11.90
C CYS A 84 -6.00 -6.02 -10.74
N ASN A 85 -7.07 -6.79 -10.86
CA ASN A 85 -7.53 -7.65 -9.78
C ASN A 85 -6.59 -8.85 -9.61
N ARG A 86 -6.19 -9.46 -10.73
CA ARG A 86 -5.26 -10.59 -10.75
C ARG A 86 -3.86 -10.17 -10.31
N TYR A 87 -3.40 -9.01 -10.79
CA TYR A 87 -2.15 -8.40 -10.33
C TYR A 87 -2.15 -8.12 -8.82
N VAL A 88 -3.20 -7.52 -8.27
CA VAL A 88 -3.28 -7.23 -6.82
C VAL A 88 -3.18 -8.51 -6.00
N ALA A 89 -3.90 -9.57 -6.40
CA ALA A 89 -3.86 -10.87 -5.72
C ALA A 89 -2.45 -11.49 -5.78
N LEU A 90 -1.80 -11.47 -6.95
CA LEU A 90 -0.45 -12.02 -7.11
C LEU A 90 0.59 -11.20 -6.31
N ASN A 91 0.48 -9.88 -6.36
CA ASN A 91 1.36 -8.97 -5.64
C ASN A 91 1.21 -9.12 -4.11
N GLU A 92 0.00 -9.35 -3.61
CA GLU A 92 -0.24 -9.59 -2.18
C GLU A 92 0.54 -10.80 -1.65
N ILE A 93 0.75 -11.82 -2.48
CA ILE A 93 1.53 -13.01 -2.11
C ILE A 93 3.02 -12.72 -2.29
N LEU A 94 3.45 -12.48 -3.53
CA LEU A 94 4.87 -12.50 -3.88
C LEU A 94 5.67 -11.30 -3.36
N SER A 95 5.09 -10.09 -3.47
CA SER A 95 5.79 -8.89 -3.03
C SER A 95 5.82 -8.79 -1.51
N LYS A 96 4.80 -9.29 -0.82
CA LYS A 96 4.71 -9.23 0.64
C LYS A 96 5.76 -10.14 1.26
N ASP A 97 5.87 -11.38 0.79
CA ASP A 97 6.89 -12.34 1.25
C ASP A 97 8.31 -11.79 1.05
N TRP A 98 8.58 -11.23 -0.13
CA TRP A 98 9.88 -10.63 -0.42
C TRP A 98 10.19 -9.40 0.45
N ILE A 99 9.20 -8.52 0.67
CA ILE A 99 9.38 -7.34 1.54
C ILE A 99 9.64 -7.77 2.99
N TYR A 100 8.94 -8.77 3.52
CA TYR A 100 9.21 -9.26 4.87
C TYR A 100 10.62 -9.84 4.99
N HIS A 101 11.03 -10.68 4.04
CA HIS A 101 12.39 -11.21 4.01
C HIS A 101 13.44 -10.10 3.94
N LEU A 102 13.20 -9.07 3.12
CA LEU A 102 14.06 -7.89 3.02
C LEU A 102 14.14 -7.10 4.34
N ILE A 103 13.03 -6.98 5.06
CA ILE A 103 12.99 -6.31 6.36
C ILE A 103 13.79 -7.12 7.39
N ASP A 104 13.60 -8.43 7.45
CA ASP A 104 14.25 -9.31 8.43
C ASP A 104 15.77 -9.34 8.24
N THR A 105 16.23 -9.48 6.99
CA THR A 105 17.66 -9.50 6.64
C THR A 105 18.41 -8.21 6.95
N ARG A 106 17.70 -7.09 7.13
CA ARG A 106 18.27 -5.77 7.44
C ARG A 106 17.97 -5.29 8.86
N SER A 107 17.25 -6.11 9.63
CA SER A 107 17.00 -5.88 11.06
C SER A 107 18.00 -6.63 11.94
N THR A 108 18.98 -7.30 11.33
CA THR A 108 20.14 -7.96 11.96
C THR A 108 21.39 -7.12 11.67
#